data_AF-A0A239CNB9-F1
#
_entry.id   AF-A0A239CNB9-F1
#
_cell.length_a   1.000
_cell.length_b   1.000
_cell.length_c   1.000
_cell.angle_alpha   90.00
_cell.angle_beta   90.00
_cell.angle_gamma   90.00
#
_symmetry.space_group_name_H-M   'P 1'
#
loop_
_entity.id
_entity.type
_entity.pdbx_description
1 polymer ?
#
loop_
_entity_poly.entity_id
_entity_poly.type
_entity_poly.pdbx_seq_one_letter_code
_entity_poly.pdbx_strand_id
1 'polypeptide(L)'
;MILYFIIVVSLVQYVIYFINSRYTIKFPDSMLLFFIVIAHFFLFPKLFYPKLDPDEINCGLPMLGVTLSFWVFGTLASCFTHMLWKLKNRSKTTVV
;
A
#
# COMPACT_ATOMS: atom_id res chain seq x y z
N MET A 1 6.89 -0.66 13.78
CA MET A 1 5.70 0.16 13.46
C MET A 1 5.39 0.19 11.96
N ILE A 2 6.38 0.44 11.09
CA ILE A 2 6.20 0.51 9.63
C ILE A 2 5.56 -0.77 9.04
N LEU A 3 6.06 -1.97 9.41
CA LEU A 3 5.49 -3.24 8.93
C LEU A 3 4.02 -3.43 9.32
N TYR A 4 3.67 -3.10 10.56
CA TYR A 4 2.28 -3.17 11.02
C TYR A 4 1.38 -2.23 10.23
N PHE A 5 1.85 -1.01 9.96
CA PHE A 5 1.13 -0.04 9.14
C PHE A 5 0.88 -0.57 7.71
N ILE A 6 1.90 -1.16 7.08
CA ILE A 6 1.77 -1.76 5.73
C ILE A 6 0.72 -2.88 5.74
N ILE A 7 0.72 -3.75 6.76
CA ILE A 7 -0.28 -4.83 6.89
C ILE A 7 -1.69 -4.25 7.01
N VAL A 8 -1.87 -3.22 7.84
CA VAL A 8 -3.17 -2.54 7.99
C VAL A 8 -3.62 -1.93 6.66
N VAL A 9 -2.74 -1.25 5.93
CA VAL A 9 -3.07 -0.69 4.61
C VAL A 9 -3.44 -1.79 3.61
N SER A 10 -2.74 -2.92 3.61
CA SER A 10 -3.09 -4.08 2.78
C SER A 10 -4.47 -4.67 3.13
N LEU A 11 -4.81 -4.75 4.42
CA LEU A 11 -6.14 -5.17 4.85
C LEU A 11 -7.22 -4.18 4.39
N VAL A 12 -6.98 -2.88 4.55
CA VAL A 12 -7.88 -1.84 4.04
C VAL A 12 -8.05 -1.94 2.53
N GLN A 13 -6.96 -2.13 1.77
CA GLN A 13 -7.01 -2.34 0.32
C GLN A 13 -7.88 -3.55 -0.03
N TYR A 14 -7.72 -4.67 0.69
CA TYR A 14 -8.54 -5.87 0.48
C TYR A 14 -10.02 -5.64 0.79
N VAL A 15 -10.34 -4.96 1.89
CA VAL A 15 -11.72 -4.61 2.27
C VAL A 15 -12.34 -3.70 1.20
N ILE A 16 -11.61 -2.70 0.71
CA ILE A 16 -12.12 -1.84 -0.37
C ILE A 16 -12.39 -2.65 -1.64
N TYR A 17 -11.52 -3.57 -2.03
CA TYR A 17 -11.80 -4.46 -3.15
C TYR A 17 -13.05 -5.34 -2.93
N PHE A 18 -13.21 -5.87 -1.72
CA PHE A 18 -14.38 -6.66 -1.36
C PHE A 18 -15.68 -5.86 -1.45
N ILE A 19 -15.65 -4.63 -0.93
CA ILE A 19 -16.75 -3.67 -1.04
C ILE A 19 -17.00 -3.36 -2.51
N ASN A 20 -15.99 -2.95 -3.27
CA ASN A 20 -16.11 -2.61 -4.70
C ASN A 20 -16.73 -3.73 -5.55
N SER A 21 -16.49 -5.00 -5.20
CA SER A 21 -17.12 -6.15 -5.85
C SER A 21 -18.60 -6.35 -5.53
N ARG A 22 -19.13 -5.73 -4.47
CA ARG A 22 -20.54 -5.81 -4.05
C ARG A 22 -21.40 -4.67 -4.60
N TYR A 23 -20.80 -3.55 -4.98
CA TYR A 23 -21.54 -2.40 -5.53
C TYR A 23 -21.69 -2.50 -7.05
N THR A 24 -22.75 -1.88 -7.57
CA THR A 24 -23.06 -1.79 -9.01
C THR A 24 -22.09 -0.88 -9.77
N ILE A 25 -21.55 0.15 -9.10
CA ILE A 25 -20.52 1.04 -9.65
C ILE A 25 -19.17 0.37 -9.45
N LYS A 26 -18.65 -0.26 -10.50
CA LYS A 26 -17.34 -0.93 -10.47
C LYS A 26 -16.25 0.12 -10.68
N PHE A 27 -15.55 0.49 -9.60
CA PHE A 27 -14.30 1.21 -9.76
C PHE A 27 -13.25 0.25 -10.34
N PRO A 28 -12.42 0.66 -11.31
CA PRO A 28 -11.38 -0.22 -11.83
C PRO A 28 -10.35 -0.54 -10.74
N ASP A 29 -10.20 -1.82 -10.41
CA ASP A 29 -9.31 -2.29 -9.33
C ASP A 29 -7.85 -1.81 -9.51
N SER A 30 -7.42 -1.58 -10.75
CA SER A 30 -6.12 -1.02 -11.11
C SER A 30 -5.95 0.44 -10.69
N MET A 31 -7.01 1.26 -10.75
CA MET A 31 -6.94 2.65 -10.23
C MET A 31 -6.77 2.63 -8.71
N LEU A 32 -7.45 1.72 -8.01
CA LEU A 32 -7.28 1.59 -6.56
C LEU A 32 -5.83 1.25 -6.19
N LEU A 33 -5.23 0.30 -6.91
CA LEU A 33 -3.82 -0.04 -6.73
C LEU A 33 -2.92 1.18 -6.96
N PHE A 34 -3.16 1.93 -8.04
CA PHE A 34 -2.38 3.12 -8.38
C PHE A 34 -2.45 4.19 -7.28
N PHE A 35 -3.64 4.46 -6.74
CA PHE A 35 -3.81 5.40 -5.62
C PHE A 35 -3.07 4.94 -4.36
N ILE A 36 -3.17 3.66 -4.01
CA ILE A 36 -2.50 3.09 -2.84
C ILE A 36 -0.97 3.18 -3.02
N VAL A 37 -0.46 2.88 -4.21
CA VAL A 37 0.98 2.98 -4.51
C VAL A 37 1.45 4.43 -4.39
N ILE A 38 0.73 5.40 -4.97
CA ILE A 38 1.06 6.83 -4.79
C ILE A 38 1.09 7.21 -3.31
N ALA A 39 0.14 6.73 -2.52
CA ALA A 39 0.12 7.00 -1.08
C ALA A 39 1.34 6.43 -0.36
N HIS A 40 1.81 5.22 -0.72
CA HIS A 40 3.06 4.66 -0.20
C HIS A 40 4.30 5.44 -0.61
N PHE A 41 4.29 6.11 -1.77
CA PHE A 41 5.45 6.90 -2.21
C PHE A 41 5.53 8.27 -1.54
N PHE A 42 4.40 8.95 -1.33
CA PHE A 42 4.39 10.37 -0.96
C PHE A 42 3.74 10.69 0.38
N LEU A 43 2.69 9.96 0.77
CA LEU A 43 1.88 10.28 1.94
C LEU A 43 2.37 9.54 3.18
N PHE A 44 2.51 8.22 3.09
CA PHE A 44 2.84 7.38 4.24
C PHE A 44 4.26 7.59 4.80
N PRO A 45 5.33 7.74 3.99
CA PRO A 45 6.67 7.96 4.53
C PRO A 45 6.75 9.19 5.43
N LYS A 46 6.05 10.27 5.04
CA LYS A 46 6.03 11.54 5.78
C LYS A 46 5.51 11.43 7.21
N LEU A 47 4.61 10.48 7.46
CA LEU A 47 4.05 10.25 8.80
C LEU A 47 5.05 9.59 9.77
N PHE A 48 6.13 9.00 9.24
CA PHE A 48 7.13 8.25 10.01
C PHE A 48 8.51 8.92 9.99
N TYR A 49 8.63 10.15 9.48
CA TYR A 49 9.90 10.85 9.51
C TYR A 49 10.26 11.29 10.93
N PRO A 50 11.50 11.02 11.39
CA PRO A 50 11.96 11.51 12.68
C PRO A 50 12.07 13.03 12.66
N LYS A 51 11.97 13.65 13.84
CA LYS A 51 12.31 15.07 14.00
C LYS A 51 13.78 15.26 13.64
N LEU A 52 14.09 16.31 12.88
CA LEU A 52 15.47 16.68 12.60
C LEU A 52 16.06 17.27 13.88
N ASP A 53 17.00 16.58 14.50
CA ASP A 53 17.85 17.16 15.54
C ASP A 53 19.06 17.84 14.87
N PRO A 54 19.25 19.15 15.07
CA PRO A 54 20.34 19.90 14.42
C PRO A 54 21.73 19.51 14.94
N ASP A 55 21.81 18.84 16.10
CA ASP A 55 23.05 18.46 16.77
C ASP A 55 23.52 17.03 16.43
N GLU A 56 22.72 16.25 15.70
CA GLU A 56 23.07 14.89 15.28
C GLU A 56 23.48 14.87 13.80
N ILE A 57 24.67 14.33 13.49
CA ILE A 57 25.20 14.16 12.10
C ILE A 57 24.45 13.02 11.36
N ASN A 58 23.18 12.80 11.68
CA ASN A 58 22.30 11.87 10.98
C ASN A 58 21.73 12.58 9.75
N CYS A 59 22.61 12.87 8.78
CA CYS A 59 22.35 13.59 7.52
C CYS A 59 21.30 12.91 6.62
N GLY A 60 20.02 12.90 7.00
CA GLY A 60 18.91 12.40 6.19
C GLY A 60 18.88 10.88 5.96
N LEU A 61 19.88 10.13 6.42
CA LEU A 61 19.93 8.67 6.35
C LEU A 61 18.69 7.97 6.95
N PRO A 62 18.19 8.34 8.15
CA PRO A 62 16.98 7.71 8.70
C PRO A 62 15.73 8.03 7.85
N MET A 63 15.64 9.21 7.26
CA MET A 63 14.54 9.60 6.37
C MET A 63 14.55 8.78 5.07
N LEU A 64 15.73 8.53 4.50
CA LEU A 64 15.91 7.64 3.35
C LEU A 64 15.50 6.20 3.69
N GLY A 65 15.91 5.69 4.86
CA GLY A 65 15.54 4.33 5.30
C GLY A 65 14.02 4.13 5.41
N VAL A 66 13.31 5.09 5.99
CA VAL A 66 11.84 5.08 6.06
C VAL A 66 11.25 5.12 4.65
N THR A 67 11.72 6.03 3.79
CA THR A 67 11.20 6.20 2.42
C THR A 67 11.37 4.92 1.60
N LEU A 68 12.58 4.36 1.57
CA LEU A 68 12.89 3.13 0.84
C LEU A 68 12.08 1.93 1.36
N SER A 69 11.86 1.86 2.68
CA SER A 69 11.05 0.79 3.26
C SER A 69 9.61 0.85 2.74
N PHE A 70 9.00 2.03 2.70
CA PHE A 70 7.66 2.20 2.15
C PHE A 70 7.60 1.98 0.64
N TRP A 71 8.63 2.39 -0.10
CA TRP A 71 8.69 2.17 -1.54
C TRP A 71 8.79 0.69 -1.88
N VAL A 72 9.68 -0.06 -1.23
CA VAL A 72 9.90 -1.48 -1.53
C VAL A 72 8.79 -2.33 -0.91
N PHE A 73 8.66 -2.32 0.43
CA PHE A 73 7.70 -3.20 1.10
C PHE A 73 6.25 -2.79 0.86
N GLY A 74 5.97 -1.49 0.76
CA GLY A 74 4.63 -0.99 0.48
C GLY A 74 4.14 -1.34 -0.92
N THR A 75 4.99 -1.21 -1.94
CA THR A 75 4.63 -1.63 -3.31
C THR A 75 4.47 -3.14 -3.41
N LEU A 76 5.40 -3.91 -2.87
CA LEU A 76 5.33 -5.36 -2.84
C LEU A 76 4.03 -5.84 -2.18
N ALA A 77 3.69 -5.31 -1.00
CA ALA A 77 2.47 -5.68 -0.30
C ALA A 77 1.19 -5.27 -1.06
N SER A 78 1.18 -4.07 -1.67
CA SER A 78 0.03 -3.58 -2.43
C SER A 78 -0.20 -4.38 -3.71
N CYS A 79 0.87 -4.68 -4.45
CA CYS A 79 0.84 -5.51 -5.65
C CYS A 79 0.43 -6.95 -5.31
N PHE A 80 0.98 -7.53 -4.23
CA PHE A 80 0.63 -8.87 -3.79
C PHE A 80 -0.86 -8.96 -3.42
N THR A 81 -1.37 -7.98 -2.68
CA THR A 81 -2.80 -7.90 -2.32
C THR A 81 -3.69 -7.81 -3.56
N HIS A 82 -3.33 -6.96 -4.52
CA HIS A 82 -4.07 -6.84 -5.78
C HIS A 82 -4.02 -8.14 -6.61
N MET A 83 -2.86 -8.80 -6.67
CA MET A 83 -2.70 -10.06 -7.39
C MET A 83 -3.56 -11.18 -6.78
N LEU A 84 -3.53 -11.32 -5.44
CA LEU A 84 -4.39 -12.27 -4.72
C LEU A 84 -5.88 -12.00 -4.98
N TRP A 85 -6.30 -10.73 -4.97
CA TRP A 85 -7.67 -10.35 -5.28
C TRP A 85 -8.07 -10.76 -6.70
N LYS A 86 -7.23 -10.43 -7.69
CA LYS A 86 -7.47 -10.75 -9.10
C LYS A 86 -7.52 -12.27 -9.33
N LEU A 87 -6.65 -13.03 -8.68
CA LEU A 87 -6.63 -14.50 -8.77
C LEU A 87 -7.93 -15.10 -8.20
N LYS A 88 -8.36 -14.64 -7.02
CA LYS A 88 -9.63 -15.05 -6.40
C LYS A 88 -10.84 -14.72 -7.29
N ASN A 89 -10.84 -13.55 -7.94
CA ASN A 89 -11.98 -13.14 -8.76
C ASN A 89 -12.00 -13.85 -10.12
N ARG A 90 -10.83 -14.12 -10.73
CA ARG A 90 -10.74 -14.94 -11.97
C ARG A 90 -11.20 -16.38 -11.75
N SER A 91 -10.90 -16.97 -10.59
CA SER A 91 -11.38 -18.32 -10.25
C SER A 91 -12.91 -18.43 -10.20
N LYS A 92 -13.64 -17.32 -9.99
CA LYS A 92 -15.11 -17.31 -10.04
C LYS A 92 -15.67 -17.21 -11.46
N THR A 93 -14.88 -16.79 -12.44
CA THR A 93 -15.33 -16.64 -13.84
C THR A 93 -15.20 -17.93 -14.64
N THR A 94 -14.40 -18.90 -14.19
CA THR A 94 -14.20 -20.20 -14.89
C THR A 94 -15.24 -21.26 -14.50
N VAL A 95 -16.19 -20.93 -13.62
CA VAL A 95 -17.34 -21.79 -13.28
C VAL A 95 -18.61 -21.15 -13.86
N VAL A 96 -18.66 -21.01 -15.18
CA VAL A 96 -19.89 -20.78 -15.97
C VAL A 96 -19.74 -21.55 -17.27
#